data_AF-A0AAV0DHV3-F1
#
_entry.id   AF-A0AAV0DHV3-F1
#
_cell.length_a   1.000
_cell.length_b   1.000
_cell.length_c   1.000
_cell.angle_alpha   90.00
_cell.angle_beta   90.00
_cell.angle_gamma   90.00
#
_symmetry.space_group_name_H-M   'P 1'
#
loop_
_entity.id
_entity.type
_entity.pdbx_description
1 polymer ?
#
loop_
_entity_poly.entity_id
_entity_poly.type
_entity_poly.pdbx_seq_one_letter_code
_entity_poly.pdbx_strand_id
1 'polypeptide(L)'
;MIRKESENLPSCDYLKRLRNGKMDVASRDEVLDWIAKESKSWMMQLLAVACLSIAAKMAETDVPLSLDLQTGDSKYVFEGRTIQRMKLLVLTTLKWRMQAVTPFSFMDYYLTKINSDRIASCSSIVKCTELILSTLKGINFIEFKPSEIAAAAVAISVAVENEVVDIEKAICSLTPQIQKERVMRCAEAMQEFSSPSGFLTVQRTSHVSVPNSPILLSVF
;
A
#
# COMPACT_ATOMS: atom_id res chain seq x y z
N MET A 1 -13.07 1.99 13.38
CA MET A 1 -12.11 1.94 12.26
C MET A 1 -12.06 3.24 11.47
N ILE A 2 -13.20 3.73 10.94
CA ILE A 2 -13.30 4.98 10.17
C ILE A 2 -12.71 6.21 10.89
N ARG A 3 -13.00 6.41 12.19
CA ARG A 3 -12.41 7.55 12.94
C ARG A 3 -10.89 7.46 13.14
N LYS A 4 -10.34 6.23 13.17
CA LYS A 4 -8.93 5.96 13.46
C LYS A 4 -8.04 6.11 12.22
N GLU A 5 -8.60 5.89 11.04
CA GLU A 5 -7.83 5.96 9.79
C GLU A 5 -7.26 7.37 9.56
N SER A 6 -7.99 8.42 9.97
CA SER A 6 -7.54 9.81 9.82
C SER A 6 -6.34 10.19 10.68
N GLU A 7 -6.08 9.47 11.77
CA GLU A 7 -4.96 9.77 12.68
C GLU A 7 -3.60 9.40 12.07
N ASN A 8 -3.60 8.55 11.03
CA ASN A 8 -2.42 8.03 10.36
C ASN A 8 -2.29 8.53 8.91
N LEU A 9 -3.18 9.41 8.47
CA LEU A 9 -3.08 10.00 7.13
C LEU A 9 -1.93 11.01 7.08
N PRO A 10 -1.17 11.06 5.97
CA PRO A 10 -0.25 12.15 5.72
C PRO A 10 -0.98 13.49 5.72
N SER A 11 -0.23 14.56 5.99
CA SER A 11 -0.74 15.93 5.85
C SER A 11 -1.28 16.17 4.42
N CYS A 12 -2.30 17.00 4.27
CA CYS A 12 -2.98 17.21 2.98
C CYS A 12 -2.08 17.81 1.88
N ASP A 13 -0.98 18.46 2.27
CA ASP A 13 0.06 18.99 1.40
C ASP A 13 1.18 17.97 1.08
N TYR A 14 1.16 16.78 1.71
CA TYR A 14 2.23 15.78 1.58
C TYR A 14 2.45 15.36 0.13
N LEU A 15 1.38 15.05 -0.60
CA LEU A 15 1.48 14.70 -2.02
C LEU A 15 2.03 15.81 -2.89
N LYS A 16 1.64 17.06 -2.60
CA LYS A 16 2.19 18.22 -3.29
C LYS A 16 3.68 18.36 -3.00
N ARG A 17 4.11 18.18 -1.74
CA ARG A 17 5.52 18.21 -1.35
C ARG A 17 6.33 17.07 -1.95
N LEU A 18 5.73 15.89 -2.08
CA LEU A 18 6.34 14.72 -2.70
C LEU A 18 6.56 14.94 -4.20
N ARG A 19 5.53 15.43 -4.92
CA ARG A 19 5.61 15.74 -6.36
C ARG A 19 6.46 16.95 -6.68
N ASN A 20 6.31 18.01 -5.90
CA ASN A 20 7.09 19.23 -6.04
C ASN A 20 8.51 19.06 -5.50
N GLY A 21 8.87 17.84 -5.05
CA GLY A 21 10.09 17.44 -4.40
C GLY A 21 11.22 18.40 -4.67
N LYS A 22 11.30 19.44 -3.82
CA LYS A 22 12.45 20.31 -3.72
C LYS A 22 13.52 19.52 -2.98
N MET A 23 13.94 18.44 -3.63
CA MET A 23 15.19 17.75 -3.42
C MET A 23 16.25 18.52 -4.22
N ASP A 24 16.28 19.85 -4.06
CA ASP A 24 17.05 20.86 -4.80
C ASP A 24 17.79 20.34 -6.04
N VAL A 25 17.15 20.45 -7.22
CA VAL A 25 17.83 20.34 -8.51
C VAL A 25 17.64 21.68 -9.22
N ALA A 26 18.29 22.72 -8.67
CA ALA A 26 18.57 23.93 -9.41
C ALA A 26 19.96 23.78 -10.05
N SER A 27 19.96 23.56 -11.36
CA SER A 27 21.04 23.76 -12.33
C SER A 27 22.48 23.70 -11.79
N ARG A 28 23.13 22.52 -11.88
CA ARG A 28 24.59 22.37 -12.02
C ARG A 28 24.95 20.90 -12.29
N ASP A 29 25.69 20.71 -13.39
CA ASP A 29 26.46 19.54 -13.84
C ASP A 29 25.82 18.14 -13.65
N GLU A 30 25.67 17.37 -14.74
CA GLU A 30 25.05 16.03 -14.75
C GLU A 30 25.70 15.07 -13.74
N VAL A 31 27.00 15.26 -13.47
CA VAL A 31 27.75 14.49 -12.46
C VAL A 31 27.28 14.80 -11.03
N LEU A 32 26.96 16.06 -10.72
CA LEU A 32 26.45 16.45 -9.40
C LEU A 32 25.00 15.97 -9.21
N ASP A 33 24.19 16.00 -10.27
CA ASP A 33 22.85 15.40 -10.25
C ASP A 33 22.92 13.89 -10.03
N TRP A 34 23.85 13.19 -10.71
CA TRP A 34 24.07 11.76 -10.50
C TRP A 34 24.55 11.44 -9.08
N ILE A 35 25.52 12.19 -8.53
CA ILE A 35 26.00 12.03 -7.15
C ILE A 35 24.87 12.33 -6.15
N ALA A 36 24.06 13.35 -6.38
CA ALA A 36 22.92 13.70 -5.54
C ALA A 36 21.82 12.62 -5.59
N LYS A 37 21.57 12.04 -6.77
CA LYS A 37 20.61 10.95 -6.96
C LYS A 37 21.10 9.65 -6.30
N GLU A 38 22.38 9.33 -6.47
CA GLU A 38 23.00 8.14 -5.89
C GLU A 38 23.10 8.22 -4.37
N SER A 39 23.48 9.38 -3.84
CA SER A 39 23.50 9.65 -2.40
C SER A 39 22.11 9.63 -1.75
N LYS A 40 21.04 9.84 -2.52
CA LYS A 40 19.66 9.68 -2.02
C LYS A 40 19.17 8.24 -2.17
N SER A 41 19.71 7.47 -3.11
CA SER A 41 19.32 6.07 -3.37
C SER A 41 19.53 5.15 -2.16
N TRP A 42 20.72 5.18 -1.55
CA TRP A 42 21.01 4.36 -0.37
C TRP A 42 20.13 4.75 0.83
N MET A 43 19.83 6.05 0.99
CA MET A 43 19.00 6.54 2.08
C MET A 43 17.55 6.08 1.93
N MET A 44 17.01 6.13 0.70
CA MET A 44 15.69 5.62 0.39
C MET A 44 15.60 4.10 0.61
N GLN A 45 16.63 3.36 0.22
CA GLN A 45 16.68 1.92 0.46
C GLN A 45 16.74 1.59 1.96
N LEU A 46 17.58 2.29 2.73
CA LEU A 46 17.68 2.13 4.18
C LEU A 46 16.34 2.47 4.87
N LEU A 47 15.68 3.54 4.44
CA LEU A 47 14.35 3.91 4.91
C LEU A 47 13.32 2.82 4.61
N ALA A 48 13.32 2.27 3.38
CA ALA A 48 12.41 1.19 2.99
C ALA A 48 12.63 -0.06 3.84
N VAL A 49 13.88 -0.51 4.02
CA VAL A 49 14.23 -1.66 4.87
C VAL A 49 13.81 -1.43 6.32
N ALA A 50 14.01 -0.22 6.85
CA ALA A 50 13.58 0.12 8.20
C ALA A 50 12.05 0.12 8.34
N CYS A 51 11.32 0.73 7.41
CA CYS A 51 9.86 0.72 7.39
C CYS A 51 9.31 -0.71 7.28
N LEU A 52 9.85 -1.54 6.39
CA LEU A 52 9.47 -2.94 6.24
C LEU A 52 9.75 -3.74 7.52
N SER A 53 10.91 -3.54 8.14
CA SER A 53 11.28 -4.16 9.41
C SER A 53 10.38 -3.74 10.59
N ILE A 54 9.83 -2.52 10.55
CA ILE A 54 8.84 -2.09 11.54
C ILE A 54 7.50 -2.73 11.23
N ALA A 55 7.04 -2.69 9.97
CA ALA A 55 5.77 -3.26 9.55
C ALA A 55 5.69 -4.77 9.85
N ALA A 56 6.72 -5.54 9.51
CA ALA A 56 6.80 -6.97 9.82
C ALA A 56 6.67 -7.23 11.32
N LYS A 57 7.33 -6.41 12.16
CA LYS A 57 7.22 -6.52 13.62
C LYS A 57 5.83 -6.17 14.16
N MET A 58 5.05 -5.38 13.42
CA MET A 58 3.69 -4.99 13.82
C MET A 58 2.61 -5.96 13.31
N ALA A 59 2.87 -6.70 12.24
CA ALA A 59 1.88 -7.52 11.55
C ALA A 59 2.10 -9.04 11.70
N GLU A 60 3.34 -9.49 11.86
CA GLU A 60 3.68 -10.91 11.89
C GLU A 60 3.83 -11.45 13.31
N THR A 61 3.41 -12.70 13.51
CA THR A 61 3.63 -13.45 14.76
C THR A 61 5.06 -13.96 14.89
N ASP A 62 5.71 -14.24 13.76
CA ASP A 62 7.13 -14.58 13.67
C ASP A 62 7.82 -13.57 12.75
N VAL A 63 8.70 -12.76 13.32
CA VAL A 63 9.25 -11.58 12.63
C VAL A 63 10.51 -11.98 11.87
N PRO A 64 10.55 -11.83 10.53
CA PRO A 64 11.75 -12.11 9.75
C PRO A 64 12.96 -11.30 10.24
N LEU A 65 14.17 -11.87 10.14
CA LEU A 65 15.38 -11.14 10.51
C LEU A 65 15.53 -9.92 9.60
N SER A 66 16.01 -8.80 10.15
CA SER A 66 16.19 -7.56 9.35
C SER A 66 17.20 -7.71 8.21
N LEU A 67 18.04 -8.75 8.24
CA LEU A 67 18.93 -9.11 7.13
C LEU A 67 18.16 -9.73 5.97
N ASP A 68 17.15 -10.56 6.26
CA ASP A 68 16.33 -11.25 5.26
C ASP A 68 15.34 -10.31 4.56
N LEU A 69 15.05 -9.16 5.19
CA LEU A 69 14.21 -8.09 4.62
C LEU A 69 14.97 -7.18 3.64
N GLN A 70 16.29 -7.34 3.52
CA GLN A 70 17.09 -6.69 2.49
C GLN A 70 17.02 -7.57 1.24
N THR A 71 16.03 -7.32 0.38
CA THR A 71 15.71 -8.15 -0.81
C THR A 71 16.91 -8.33 -1.75
N GLY A 72 16.91 -9.42 -2.54
CA GLY A 72 18.05 -9.90 -3.34
C GLY A 72 18.62 -8.94 -4.39
N ASP A 73 17.86 -7.93 -4.83
CA ASP A 73 18.33 -6.89 -5.79
C ASP A 73 18.78 -5.58 -5.10
N SER A 74 18.98 -5.61 -3.78
CA SER A 74 19.42 -4.43 -3.03
C SER A 74 20.82 -4.00 -3.44
N LYS A 75 20.96 -2.75 -3.91
CA LYS A 75 22.25 -2.15 -4.27
C LYS A 75 23.17 -1.98 -3.06
N TYR A 76 22.57 -1.85 -1.88
CA TYR A 76 23.26 -1.60 -0.62
C TYR A 76 22.88 -2.66 0.42
N VAL A 77 23.86 -3.15 1.18
CA VAL A 77 23.62 -4.00 2.34
C VAL A 77 24.02 -3.25 3.59
N PHE A 78 23.13 -3.17 4.57
CA PHE A 78 23.29 -2.40 5.78
C PHE A 78 23.47 -3.31 7.00
N GLU A 79 24.38 -2.91 7.90
CA GLU A 79 24.51 -3.53 9.22
C GLU A 79 23.22 -3.37 10.04
N GLY A 80 22.92 -4.37 10.88
CA GLY A 80 21.76 -4.34 11.77
C GLY A 80 21.70 -3.09 12.67
N ARG A 81 22.84 -2.57 13.14
CA ARG A 81 22.89 -1.32 13.93
C ARG A 81 22.43 -0.09 13.12
N THR A 82 22.78 -0.02 11.85
CA THR A 82 22.36 1.07 10.95
C THR A 82 20.86 1.01 10.71
N ILE A 83 20.33 -0.19 10.46
CA ILE A 83 18.89 -0.42 10.32
C ILE A 83 18.17 -0.05 11.62
N GLN A 84 18.69 -0.46 12.78
CA GLN A 84 18.09 -0.14 14.07
C GLN A 84 18.03 1.38 14.34
N ARG A 85 19.09 2.12 14.01
CA ARG A 85 19.10 3.59 14.12
C ARG A 85 18.04 4.23 13.21
N MET A 86 17.92 3.76 11.96
CA MET A 86 16.88 4.23 11.05
C MET A 86 15.48 3.89 11.57
N LYS A 87 15.27 2.67 12.10
CA LYS A 87 13.98 2.27 12.70
C LYS A 87 13.58 3.21 13.83
N LEU A 88 14.51 3.55 14.72
CA LEU A 88 14.26 4.51 15.80
C LEU A 88 13.93 5.90 15.27
N LEU A 89 14.63 6.38 14.24
CA LEU A 89 14.33 7.66 13.59
C LEU A 89 12.91 7.67 13.00
N VAL A 90 12.51 6.60 12.31
CA VAL A 90 11.15 6.47 11.75
C VAL A 90 10.11 6.47 12.87
N LEU A 91 10.29 5.64 13.90
CA LEU A 91 9.35 5.53 15.03
C LEU A 91 9.19 6.87 15.77
N THR A 92 10.30 7.56 16.06
CA THR A 92 10.28 8.87 16.71
C THR A 92 9.62 9.92 15.83
N THR A 93 9.90 9.94 14.52
CA THR A 93 9.26 10.86 13.56
C THR A 93 7.75 10.64 13.48
N LEU A 94 7.31 9.38 13.50
CA LEU A 94 5.90 8.99 13.52
C LEU A 94 5.28 9.09 14.92
N LYS A 95 6.02 9.55 15.93
CA LYS A 95 5.58 9.63 17.34
C LYS A 95 5.03 8.30 17.84
N TRP A 96 5.65 7.20 17.40
CA TRP A 96 5.27 5.82 17.72
C TRP A 96 3.84 5.42 17.29
N ARG A 97 3.20 6.20 16.41
CA ARG A 97 1.85 5.90 15.88
C ARG A 97 1.94 4.85 14.76
N MET A 98 2.20 3.61 15.16
CA MET A 98 2.37 2.49 14.22
C MET A 98 1.09 1.68 13.99
N GLN A 99 0.01 2.01 14.69
CA GLN A 99 -1.26 1.30 14.57
C GLN A 99 -2.12 1.88 13.44
N ALA A 100 -1.54 1.94 12.25
CA ALA A 100 -2.23 2.36 11.04
C ALA A 100 -3.28 1.32 10.64
N VAL A 101 -4.46 1.81 10.24
CA VAL A 101 -5.49 0.95 9.64
C VAL A 101 -5.14 0.78 8.17
N THR A 102 -5.18 -0.44 7.66
CA THR A 102 -4.91 -0.74 6.24
C THR A 102 -6.23 -0.93 5.48
N PRO A 103 -6.23 -0.82 4.14
CA PRO A 103 -7.42 -1.13 3.35
C PRO A 103 -7.95 -2.54 3.62
N PHE A 104 -7.06 -3.51 3.88
CA PHE A 104 -7.42 -4.88 4.23
C PHE A 104 -8.31 -4.97 5.47
N SER A 105 -8.12 -4.10 6.47
CA SER A 105 -8.95 -4.10 7.68
C SER A 105 -10.44 -3.83 7.38
N PHE A 106 -10.76 -3.15 6.27
CA PHE A 106 -12.13 -2.86 5.85
C PHE A 106 -12.71 -3.88 4.86
N MET A 107 -11.88 -4.77 4.31
CA MET A 107 -12.26 -5.63 3.21
C MET A 107 -13.42 -6.56 3.58
N ASP A 108 -13.27 -7.33 4.66
CA ASP A 108 -14.28 -8.30 5.11
C ASP A 108 -15.62 -7.60 5.38
N TYR A 109 -15.59 -6.47 6.08
CA TYR A 109 -16.80 -5.68 6.36
C TYR A 109 -17.55 -5.30 5.08
N TYR A 110 -16.84 -4.81 4.06
CA TYR A 110 -17.48 -4.42 2.80
C TYR A 110 -17.95 -5.61 1.98
N LEU A 111 -17.17 -6.70 1.93
CA LEU A 111 -17.56 -7.91 1.22
C LEU A 111 -18.80 -8.56 1.83
N THR A 112 -18.90 -8.64 3.16
CA THR A 112 -20.11 -9.15 3.84
C THR A 112 -21.31 -8.23 3.56
N LYS A 113 -21.10 -6.91 3.62
CA LYS A 113 -22.17 -5.93 3.42
C LYS A 113 -22.75 -5.95 2.00
N ILE A 114 -21.90 -6.03 0.98
CA ILE A 114 -22.37 -6.02 -0.42
C ILE A 114 -23.02 -7.34 -0.84
N ASN A 115 -22.59 -8.46 -0.22
CA ASN A 115 -23.14 -9.78 -0.47
C ASN A 115 -24.36 -10.12 0.40
N SER A 116 -24.97 -9.13 1.06
CA SER A 116 -26.13 -9.31 1.95
C SER A 116 -25.88 -10.38 3.03
N ASP A 117 -24.79 -10.22 3.77
CA ASP A 117 -24.31 -11.10 4.84
C ASP A 117 -23.92 -12.53 4.42
N ARG A 118 -23.76 -12.77 3.11
CA ARG A 118 -23.16 -14.02 2.61
C ARG A 118 -21.63 -13.97 2.69
N ILE A 119 -21.04 -15.15 2.88
CA ILE A 119 -19.58 -15.34 2.85
C ILE A 119 -19.05 -14.96 1.47
N ALA A 120 -18.01 -14.13 1.44
CA ALA A 120 -17.36 -13.72 0.22
C ALA A 120 -16.68 -14.91 -0.45
N SER A 121 -16.71 -14.94 -1.79
CA SER A 121 -15.98 -15.99 -2.51
C SER A 121 -14.47 -15.77 -2.39
N CYS A 122 -13.68 -16.86 -2.42
CA CYS A 122 -12.22 -16.74 -2.48
C CYS A 122 -11.74 -15.94 -3.69
N SER A 123 -12.48 -15.99 -4.81
CA SER A 123 -12.22 -15.17 -6.00
C SER A 123 -12.28 -13.68 -5.68
N SER A 124 -13.34 -13.25 -4.98
CA SER A 124 -13.54 -11.84 -4.61
C SER A 124 -12.42 -11.34 -3.70
N ILE A 125 -12.00 -12.16 -2.74
CA ILE A 125 -10.92 -11.84 -1.79
C ILE A 125 -9.59 -11.68 -2.52
N VAL A 126 -9.24 -12.65 -3.40
CA VAL A 126 -8.02 -12.57 -4.20
C VAL A 126 -8.04 -11.33 -5.08
N LYS A 127 -9.18 -11.03 -5.72
CA LYS A 127 -9.28 -9.88 -6.61
C LYS A 127 -9.19 -8.55 -5.87
N CYS A 128 -9.86 -8.42 -4.73
CA CYS A 128 -9.72 -7.25 -3.85
C CYS A 128 -8.27 -7.08 -3.39
N THR A 129 -7.59 -8.18 -3.05
CA THR A 129 -6.18 -8.17 -2.65
C THR A 129 -5.29 -7.66 -3.78
N GLU A 130 -5.45 -8.16 -5.00
CA GLU A 130 -4.72 -7.67 -6.18
C GLU A 130 -4.93 -6.17 -6.41
N LEU A 131 -6.18 -5.70 -6.32
CA LEU A 131 -6.53 -4.29 -6.52
C LEU A 131 -5.95 -3.40 -5.41
N ILE A 132 -5.98 -3.83 -4.15
CA ILE A 132 -5.36 -3.08 -3.06
C ILE A 132 -3.84 -3.04 -3.23
N LEU A 133 -3.21 -4.16 -3.60
CA LEU A 133 -1.77 -4.21 -3.83
C LEU A 133 -1.33 -3.37 -5.04
N SER A 134 -2.18 -3.23 -6.06
CA SER A 134 -1.88 -2.38 -7.22
C SER A 134 -1.71 -0.92 -6.84
N THR A 135 -2.37 -0.46 -5.78
CA THR A 135 -2.23 0.93 -5.27
C THR A 135 -0.83 1.26 -4.80
N LEU A 136 -0.03 0.26 -4.40
CA LEU A 136 1.36 0.46 -3.97
C LEU A 136 2.25 0.96 -5.12
N LYS A 137 1.83 0.77 -6.37
CA LYS A 137 2.56 1.21 -7.57
C LYS A 137 2.29 2.68 -7.90
N GLY A 138 1.21 3.26 -7.38
CA GLY A 138 0.79 4.62 -7.69
C GLY A 138 0.88 5.54 -6.47
N ILE A 139 1.76 6.54 -6.51
CA ILE A 139 1.84 7.53 -5.41
C ILE A 139 0.53 8.31 -5.21
N ASN A 140 -0.32 8.37 -6.24
CA ASN A 140 -1.59 9.09 -6.20
C ASN A 140 -2.55 8.52 -5.15
N PHE A 141 -2.44 7.21 -4.84
CA PHE A 141 -3.34 6.56 -3.88
C PHE A 141 -3.15 7.03 -2.44
N ILE A 142 -2.06 7.74 -2.13
CA ILE A 142 -1.80 8.37 -0.83
C ILE A 142 -2.88 9.43 -0.50
N GLU A 143 -3.57 9.98 -1.52
CA GLU A 143 -4.64 10.94 -1.28
C GLU A 143 -5.91 10.32 -0.71
N PHE A 144 -6.11 9.01 -0.93
CA PHE A 144 -7.31 8.29 -0.53
C PHE A 144 -7.15 7.66 0.86
N LYS A 145 -8.26 7.58 1.58
CA LYS A 145 -8.30 6.89 2.88
C LYS A 145 -8.27 5.38 2.69
N PRO A 146 -7.76 4.62 3.67
CA PRO A 146 -7.85 3.16 3.65
C PRO A 146 -9.28 2.63 3.39
N SER A 147 -10.30 3.26 3.97
CA SER A 147 -11.70 2.90 3.72
C SER A 147 -12.16 3.16 2.28
N GLU A 148 -11.65 4.22 1.64
CA GLU A 148 -11.98 4.60 0.26
C GLU A 148 -11.36 3.60 -0.73
N ILE A 149 -10.08 3.25 -0.51
CA ILE A 149 -9.35 2.23 -1.27
C ILE A 149 -10.05 0.88 -1.17
N ALA A 150 -10.40 0.45 0.04
CA ALA A 150 -11.07 -0.84 0.25
C ALA A 150 -12.46 -0.88 -0.41
N ALA A 151 -13.25 0.19 -0.28
CA ALA A 151 -14.57 0.26 -0.90
C ALA A 151 -14.49 0.23 -2.44
N ALA A 152 -13.51 0.93 -3.03
CA ALA A 152 -13.26 0.91 -4.47
C ALA A 152 -12.86 -0.48 -4.96
N ALA A 153 -11.93 -1.14 -4.27
CA ALA A 153 -11.49 -2.50 -4.61
C ALA A 153 -12.64 -3.51 -4.56
N VAL A 154 -13.46 -3.47 -3.52
CA VAL A 154 -14.65 -4.35 -3.38
C VAL A 154 -15.69 -4.07 -4.44
N ALA A 155 -15.99 -2.79 -4.72
CA ALA A 155 -16.95 -2.43 -5.76
C ALA A 155 -16.52 -2.91 -7.15
N ILE A 156 -15.24 -2.76 -7.50
CA ILE A 156 -14.68 -3.28 -8.76
C ILE A 156 -14.77 -4.81 -8.79
N SER A 157 -14.34 -5.49 -7.72
CA SER A 157 -14.36 -6.96 -7.66
C SER A 157 -15.76 -7.52 -7.87
N VAL A 158 -16.77 -6.93 -7.23
CA VAL A 158 -18.16 -7.40 -7.32
C VAL A 158 -18.79 -7.10 -8.66
N ALA A 159 -18.45 -5.96 -9.28
CA ALA A 159 -18.92 -5.62 -10.62
C ALA A 159 -18.34 -6.56 -11.70
N VAL A 160 -17.09 -7.01 -11.52
CA VAL A 160 -16.47 -8.00 -12.41
C VAL A 160 -17.11 -9.39 -12.24
N GLU A 161 -17.45 -9.79 -11.02
CA GLU A 161 -18.05 -11.10 -10.75
C GLU A 161 -19.54 -11.19 -11.11
N ASN A 162 -20.28 -10.09 -10.94
CA ASN A 162 -21.69 -10.00 -11.25
C ASN A 162 -21.88 -9.02 -12.39
N GLU A 163 -21.69 -9.42 -13.65
CA GLU A 163 -21.81 -8.59 -14.87
C GLU A 163 -23.04 -7.64 -14.93
N VAL A 164 -24.02 -7.83 -14.04
CA VAL A 164 -25.25 -7.07 -13.85
C VAL A 164 -25.10 -5.86 -12.89
N VAL A 165 -24.08 -5.83 -12.03
CA VAL A 165 -23.89 -4.79 -11.00
C VAL A 165 -22.88 -3.76 -11.49
N ASP A 166 -23.37 -2.56 -11.78
CA ASP A 166 -22.51 -1.41 -12.05
C ASP A 166 -21.71 -0.99 -10.80
N ILE A 167 -20.48 -0.54 -11.01
CA ILE A 167 -19.55 -0.10 -9.96
C ILE A 167 -20.17 1.04 -9.15
N GLU A 168 -20.85 1.97 -9.80
CA GLU A 168 -21.51 3.08 -9.11
C GLU A 168 -22.58 2.56 -8.15
N LYS A 169 -23.37 1.56 -8.58
CA LYS A 169 -24.40 0.91 -7.77
C LYS A 169 -23.79 0.15 -6.58
N ALA A 170 -22.67 -0.55 -6.80
CA ALA A 170 -21.91 -1.21 -5.74
C ALA A 170 -21.34 -0.22 -4.72
N ILE A 171 -20.81 0.93 -5.18
CA ILE A 171 -20.32 1.98 -4.27
C ILE A 171 -21.47 2.53 -3.43
N CYS A 172 -22.64 2.78 -4.04
CA CYS A 172 -23.81 3.31 -3.32
C CYS A 172 -24.30 2.39 -2.19
N SER A 173 -24.20 1.06 -2.35
CA SER A 173 -24.59 0.11 -1.30
C SER A 173 -23.57 0.04 -0.15
N LEU A 174 -22.29 0.24 -0.46
CA LEU A 174 -21.19 0.20 0.52
C LEU A 174 -21.13 1.47 1.39
N THR A 175 -21.45 2.64 0.82
CA THR A 175 -20.98 3.94 1.34
C THR A 175 -22.06 4.96 1.76
N PRO A 176 -22.84 4.74 2.84
CA PRO A 176 -23.63 5.83 3.45
C PRO A 176 -22.77 6.88 4.18
N GLN A 177 -21.57 6.52 4.64
CA GLN A 177 -20.72 7.33 5.53
C GLN A 177 -19.46 7.90 4.86
N ILE A 178 -19.20 7.57 3.60
CA ILE A 178 -17.97 7.92 2.86
C ILE A 178 -18.35 8.82 1.68
N GLN A 179 -17.44 9.72 1.27
CA GLN A 179 -17.67 10.56 0.10
C GLN A 179 -17.65 9.69 -1.17
N LYS A 180 -18.85 9.35 -1.69
CA LYS A 180 -19.07 8.57 -2.92
C LYS A 180 -18.11 8.96 -4.04
N GLU A 181 -17.95 10.26 -4.25
CA GLU A 181 -17.12 10.82 -5.32
C GLU A 181 -15.62 10.52 -5.17
N ARG A 182 -15.12 10.38 -3.94
CA ARG A 182 -13.73 9.99 -3.70
C ARG A 182 -13.51 8.51 -3.96
N VAL A 183 -14.49 7.66 -3.63
CA VAL A 183 -14.42 6.22 -3.90
C VAL A 183 -14.49 5.96 -5.40
N MET A 184 -15.33 6.70 -6.12
CA MET A 184 -15.42 6.60 -7.58
C MET A 184 -14.11 7.00 -8.27
N ARG A 185 -13.50 8.14 -7.89
CA ARG A 185 -12.17 8.54 -8.38
C ARG A 185 -11.08 7.51 -8.05
N CYS A 186 -11.15 6.89 -6.87
CA CYS A 186 -10.23 5.83 -6.49
C CYS A 186 -10.42 4.58 -7.38
N ALA A 187 -11.67 4.21 -7.66
CA ALA A 187 -11.99 3.06 -8.51
C ALA A 187 -11.53 3.27 -9.97
N GLU A 188 -11.77 4.46 -10.53
CA GLU A 188 -11.27 4.85 -11.86
C GLU A 188 -9.74 4.72 -11.92
N ALA A 189 -9.02 5.29 -10.94
CA ALA A 189 -7.57 5.17 -10.87
C ALA A 189 -7.12 3.70 -10.78
N MET A 190 -7.78 2.85 -9.97
CA MET A 190 -7.43 1.43 -9.87
C MET A 190 -7.57 0.68 -11.20
N GLN A 191 -8.58 1.02 -12.01
CA GLN A 191 -8.79 0.39 -13.32
C GLN A 191 -7.74 0.80 -14.36
N GLU A 192 -7.28 2.06 -14.32
CA GLU A 192 -6.18 2.53 -15.17
C GLU A 192 -4.88 1.73 -14.90
N PHE A 193 -4.58 1.43 -13.63
CA PHE A 193 -3.40 0.65 -13.24
C PHE A 193 -3.55 -0.87 -13.43
N SER A 194 -4.78 -1.38 -13.59
CA SER A 194 -5.05 -2.80 -13.86
C SER A 194 -4.99 -3.14 -15.36
N SER A 195 -4.92 -2.15 -16.25
CA SER A 195 -4.79 -2.35 -17.69
C SER A 195 -3.33 -2.63 -18.10
N PRO A 196 -3.07 -3.58 -19.02
CA PRO A 196 -1.71 -4.00 -19.38
C PRO A 196 -0.84 -2.93 -20.08
N SER A 197 -1.36 -1.73 -20.37
CA SER A 197 -0.64 -0.66 -21.07
C SER A 197 0.07 0.36 -20.17
N GLY A 198 -0.12 0.34 -18.85
CA GLY A 198 0.52 1.26 -17.89
C GLY A 198 1.95 0.90 -17.48
N PHE A 199 2.72 0.22 -18.34
CA PHE A 199 4.07 -0.26 -18.04
C PHE A 199 5.12 0.86 -18.19
N LEU A 200 5.37 1.59 -17.10
CA LEU A 200 6.71 2.16 -16.86
C LEU A 200 7.43 1.27 -15.84
N THR A 201 8.14 0.29 -16.40
CA THR A 201 9.33 -0.39 -15.86
C THR A 201 9.46 -0.50 -14.34
N VAL A 202 8.84 -1.53 -13.77
CA VAL A 202 9.52 -2.37 -12.76
C VAL A 202 9.63 -3.75 -13.38
N GLN A 203 10.87 -4.16 -13.64
CA GLN A 203 11.19 -5.44 -14.25
C GLN A 203 10.64 -6.60 -13.42
N ARG A 204 10.17 -7.63 -14.13
CA ARG A 204 9.86 -8.96 -13.62
C ARG A 204 10.96 -9.42 -12.67
N THR A 205 10.57 -9.83 -11.46
CA THR A 205 11.28 -10.91 -10.77
C THR A 205 10.31 -12.00 -10.34
N SER A 206 10.82 -13.20 -10.55
CA SER A 206 10.26 -14.53 -10.46
C SER A 206 9.94 -14.97 -9.03
N HIS A 207 8.93 -15.85 -8.92
CA HIS A 207 8.63 -16.76 -7.81
C HIS A 207 8.89 -16.21 -6.40
N VAL A 208 7.91 -15.51 -5.86
CA VAL A 208 7.77 -15.39 -4.40
C VAL A 208 7.51 -16.80 -3.86
N SER A 209 8.52 -17.37 -3.23
CA SER A 209 8.35 -18.57 -2.42
C SER A 209 7.51 -18.18 -1.20
N VAL A 210 6.29 -18.69 -1.14
CA VAL A 210 5.39 -18.53 0.01
C VAL A 210 6.09 -19.14 1.23
N PRO A 211 6.23 -18.43 2.36
CA PRO A 211 6.68 -19.07 3.58
C PRO A 211 5.63 -20.10 4.00
N ASN A 212 6.02 -21.37 3.99
CA ASN A 212 5.21 -22.49 4.45
C ASN A 212 5.03 -22.40 5.98
N SER A 213 4.06 -21.60 6.44
CA SER A 213 3.60 -21.64 7.83
C SER A 213 2.16 -22.17 7.88
N PRO A 214 1.90 -23.28 8.62
CA PRO A 214 0.63 -24.01 8.58
C PRO A 214 -0.54 -23.36 9.35
N ILE A 215 -0.42 -22.13 9.83
CA ILE A 215 -1.42 -21.54 10.74
C ILE A 215 -2.56 -20.80 9.99
N LEU A 216 -2.38 -20.45 8.71
CA LEU A 216 -3.39 -19.80 7.86
C LEU A 216 -4.62 -20.69 7.55
N LEU A 217 -4.62 -21.97 7.94
CA LEU A 217 -5.76 -22.88 7.83
C LEU A 217 -6.59 -23.01 9.13
N SER A 218 -6.21 -22.34 10.21
CA SER A 218 -6.88 -22.50 11.53
C SER A 218 -7.66 -21.28 12.02
N VAL A 219 -7.77 -20.21 11.22
CA VAL A 219 -8.56 -19.02 11.57
C VAL A 219 -9.44 -18.52 10.40
N PHE A 220 -9.89 -19.43 9.54
CA PHE A 220 -11.06 -19.19 8.67
C PHE A 220 -12.17 -20.15 9.06
#